data_AF-A0A8T7JS00-F1
#
_entry.id   AF-A0A8T7JS00-F1
#
_cell.length_a   1.000
_cell.length_b   1.000
_cell.length_c   1.000
_cell.angle_alpha   90.00
_cell.angle_beta   90.00
_cell.angle_gamma   90.00
#
_symmetry.space_group_name_H-M   'P 1'
#
loop_
_entity.id
_entity.type
_entity.pdbx_description
1 polymer ?
#
loop_
_entity_poly.entity_id
_entity_poly.type
_entity_poly.pdbx_seq_one_letter_code
_entity_poly.pdbx_strand_id
1 'polypeptide(L)'
;RWPFLAYSMVSIMSERLDSSNEAAFNDLVMKNQALQKAYDELKAAQNQLIEKERLEKELQLAADIQLSILPDVLPVVEEYDFGARILPARQVGGDFYDVFELRDHRVGVLIGDVADKGVPSALFMARAHALIMAEADIGMTPAEVMTLVNTHITRLQKSTQFVTVLYGILDLKTREFSYARAGHEPPLIVHADGSVERMPHSPGMAIGLWEPVKLDEKSVKLTPGDMLLLYTDGMTDCRDPKGEAFGLERIKTKLAEYSKLDAQQTCTALLETLQAYQDGSKQDDDVTLVAVRAK
;
A
#
# COMPACT_ATOMS: atom_id res chain seq x y z
N ARG A 1 32.67 -80.51 -41.61
CA ARG A 1 32.22 -79.10 -41.52
C ARG A 1 30.74 -79.14 -41.15
N TRP A 2 30.32 -78.55 -40.03
CA TRP A 2 28.97 -78.69 -39.45
C TRP A 2 28.06 -77.52 -39.88
N PRO A 3 27.30 -77.61 -40.98
CA PRO A 3 26.57 -76.47 -41.54
C PRO A 3 25.32 -76.12 -40.72
N PHE A 4 24.71 -77.12 -40.08
CA PHE A 4 23.52 -76.96 -39.25
C PHE A 4 23.79 -76.11 -37.99
N LEU A 5 24.92 -76.35 -37.32
CA LEU A 5 25.33 -75.63 -36.12
C LEU A 5 25.64 -74.16 -36.43
N ALA A 6 26.26 -73.89 -37.58
CA ALA A 6 26.50 -72.53 -38.06
C ALA A 6 25.18 -71.81 -38.40
N TYR A 7 24.23 -72.49 -39.05
CA TYR A 7 22.92 -71.92 -39.37
C TYR A 7 22.10 -71.60 -38.11
N SER A 8 22.05 -72.51 -37.12
CA SER A 8 21.36 -72.28 -35.85
C SER A 8 21.99 -71.13 -35.06
N MET A 9 23.32 -71.02 -35.04
CA MET A 9 23.99 -69.88 -34.39
C MET A 9 23.66 -68.55 -35.07
N VAL A 10 23.65 -68.51 -36.41
CA VAL A 10 23.29 -67.31 -37.17
C VAL A 10 21.83 -66.93 -36.93
N SER A 11 20.90 -67.90 -36.90
CA SER A 11 19.48 -67.65 -36.62
C SER A 11 19.26 -67.07 -35.22
N ILE A 12 19.89 -67.65 -34.20
CA ILE A 12 19.78 -67.17 -32.80
C ILE A 12 20.43 -65.79 -32.65
N MET A 13 21.56 -65.55 -33.32
CA MET A 13 22.20 -64.23 -33.33
C MET A 13 21.33 -63.18 -34.04
N SER A 14 20.67 -63.53 -35.15
CA SER A 14 19.72 -62.65 -35.85
C SER A 14 18.53 -62.29 -34.97
N GLU A 15 17.87 -63.28 -34.35
CA GLU A 15 16.73 -63.04 -33.46
C GLU A 15 17.11 -62.19 -32.23
N ARG A 16 18.30 -62.40 -31.66
CA ARG A 16 18.82 -61.56 -30.58
C ARG A 16 19.13 -60.14 -31.03
N LEU A 17 19.65 -59.97 -32.25
CA LEU A 17 19.90 -58.64 -32.83
C LEU A 17 18.59 -57.90 -33.10
N ASP A 18 17.59 -58.58 -33.67
CA ASP A 18 16.30 -57.99 -33.97
C ASP A 18 15.56 -57.59 -32.69
N SER A 19 15.52 -58.46 -31.68
CA SER A 19 14.91 -58.13 -30.38
C SER A 19 15.65 -57.01 -29.64
N SER A 20 16.99 -56.97 -29.71
CA SER A 20 17.77 -55.86 -29.14
C SER A 20 17.53 -54.54 -29.86
N ASN A 21 17.41 -54.56 -31.19
CA ASN A 21 17.12 -53.38 -32.00
C ASN A 21 15.70 -52.85 -31.74
N GLU A 22 14.73 -53.74 -31.63
CA GLU A 22 13.34 -53.40 -31.33
C GLU A 22 13.20 -52.78 -29.93
N ALA A 23 13.89 -53.34 -28.93
CA ALA A 23 13.94 -52.76 -27.59
C ALA A 23 14.58 -51.36 -27.57
N ALA A 24 15.69 -51.17 -28.28
CA ALA A 24 16.36 -49.87 -28.39
C ALA A 24 15.49 -48.84 -29.14
N PHE A 25 14.78 -49.26 -30.19
CA PHE A 25 13.86 -48.40 -30.92
C PHE A 25 12.69 -47.95 -30.03
N ASN A 26 12.09 -48.88 -29.28
CA ASN A 26 11.00 -48.55 -28.37
C ASN A 26 11.46 -47.61 -27.23
N ASP A 27 12.65 -47.81 -26.68
CA ASP A 27 13.25 -46.89 -25.69
C ASP A 27 13.49 -45.49 -26.29
N LEU A 28 14.02 -45.41 -27.52
CA LEU A 28 14.20 -44.15 -28.25
C LEU A 28 12.87 -43.42 -28.50
N VAL A 29 11.81 -44.15 -28.87
CA VAL A 29 10.48 -43.56 -29.07
C VAL A 29 9.93 -43.02 -27.76
N MET A 30 10.02 -43.79 -26.66
CA MET A 30 9.58 -43.33 -25.34
C MET A 30 10.37 -42.09 -24.88
N LYS A 31 11.69 -42.08 -25.05
CA LYS A 31 12.53 -40.93 -24.71
C LYS A 31 12.22 -39.70 -25.56
N ASN A 32 11.99 -39.86 -26.86
CA ASN A 32 11.58 -38.75 -27.73
C ASN A 32 10.22 -38.18 -27.34
N GLN A 33 9.25 -39.04 -26.99
CA GLN A 33 7.94 -38.59 -26.50
C GLN A 33 8.06 -37.83 -25.17
N ALA A 34 8.87 -38.34 -24.23
CA ALA A 34 9.13 -37.66 -22.96
C ALA A 34 9.84 -36.32 -23.16
N LEU A 35 10.82 -36.27 -24.07
CA LEU A 35 11.54 -35.05 -24.42
C LEU A 35 10.62 -34.01 -25.06
N GLN A 36 9.75 -34.44 -25.98
CA GLN A 36 8.77 -33.55 -26.60
C GLN A 36 7.82 -32.95 -25.56
N LYS A 37 7.32 -33.78 -24.63
CA LYS A 37 6.48 -33.31 -23.53
C LYS A 37 7.20 -32.30 -22.63
N ALA A 38 8.44 -32.60 -22.24
CA ALA A 38 9.24 -31.69 -21.42
C ALA A 38 9.55 -30.37 -22.16
N TYR A 39 9.78 -30.43 -23.47
CA TYR A 39 9.98 -29.24 -24.31
C TYR A 39 8.72 -28.36 -24.36
N ASP A 40 7.55 -28.96 -24.53
CA ASP A 40 6.29 -28.23 -24.55
C ASP A 40 5.95 -27.60 -23.19
N GLU A 41 6.20 -28.33 -22.08
CA GLU A 41 6.07 -27.82 -20.71
C GLU A 41 7.03 -26.65 -20.44
N LEU A 42 8.30 -26.78 -20.85
CA LEU A 42 9.29 -25.72 -20.72
C LEU A 42 8.91 -24.48 -21.52
N LYS A 43 8.44 -24.66 -22.75
CA LYS A 43 7.99 -23.56 -23.61
C LYS A 43 6.78 -22.84 -23.02
N ALA A 44 5.83 -23.58 -22.45
CA ALA A 44 4.68 -23.00 -21.75
C ALA A 44 5.11 -22.20 -20.51
N ALA A 45 6.00 -22.76 -19.69
CA ALA A 45 6.55 -22.07 -18.52
C ALA A 45 7.34 -20.81 -18.91
N GLN A 46 8.12 -20.86 -19.99
CA GLN A 46 8.86 -19.71 -20.50
C GLN A 46 7.92 -18.59 -20.97
N ASN A 47 6.85 -18.93 -21.71
CA ASN A 47 5.86 -17.94 -22.13
C ASN A 47 5.14 -17.30 -20.93
N GLN A 48 4.81 -18.08 -19.90
CA GLN A 48 4.23 -17.55 -18.67
C GLN A 48 5.20 -16.60 -17.94
N LEU A 49 6.49 -16.92 -17.91
CA LEU A 49 7.50 -16.07 -17.30
C LEU A 49 7.64 -14.73 -18.04
N ILE A 50 7.69 -14.76 -19.38
CA ILE A 50 7.77 -13.55 -20.21
C ILE A 50 6.55 -12.64 -19.96
N GLU A 51 5.35 -13.21 -19.92
CA GLU A 51 4.14 -12.44 -19.67
C GLU A 51 4.11 -11.87 -18.25
N LYS A 52 4.54 -12.65 -17.26
CA LYS A 52 4.67 -12.18 -15.87
C LYS A 52 5.65 -11.02 -15.74
N GLU A 53 6.84 -11.13 -16.34
CA GLU A 53 7.85 -10.06 -16.34
C GLU A 53 7.34 -8.79 -17.02
N ARG A 54 6.56 -8.93 -18.10
CA ARG A 54 5.92 -7.81 -18.77
C ARG A 54 4.91 -7.12 -17.85
N LEU A 55 4.03 -7.88 -17.21
CA LEU A 55 3.03 -7.35 -16.28
C LEU A 55 3.69 -6.68 -15.06
N GLU A 56 4.77 -7.26 -14.53
CA GLU A 56 5.54 -6.66 -13.43
C GLU A 56 6.13 -5.30 -13.83
N LYS A 57 6.64 -5.16 -15.06
CA LYS A 57 7.13 -3.87 -15.57
C LYS A 57 6.01 -2.84 -15.73
N GLU A 58 4.86 -3.25 -16.25
CA GLU A 58 3.69 -2.37 -16.41
C GLU A 58 3.17 -1.90 -15.02
N LEU A 59 3.16 -2.79 -14.02
CA LEU A 59 2.80 -2.44 -12.64
C LEU A 59 3.83 -1.52 -11.98
N GLN A 60 5.13 -1.74 -12.21
CA GLN A 60 6.18 -0.85 -11.69
C GLN A 60 6.02 0.56 -12.25
N LEU A 61 5.74 0.69 -13.56
CA LEU A 61 5.47 2.00 -14.15
C LEU A 61 4.25 2.68 -13.52
N ALA A 62 3.19 1.92 -13.25
CA ALA A 62 2.01 2.45 -12.57
C ALA A 62 2.32 2.90 -11.13
N ALA A 63 3.18 2.16 -10.42
CA ALA A 63 3.67 2.53 -9.09
C ALA A 63 4.45 3.85 -9.12
N ASP A 64 5.37 4.00 -10.08
CA ASP A 64 6.17 5.22 -10.22
C ASP A 64 5.30 6.45 -10.50
N ILE A 65 4.27 6.29 -11.36
CA ILE A 65 3.28 7.34 -11.61
C ILE A 65 2.48 7.65 -10.35
N GLN A 66 2.05 6.64 -9.60
CA GLN A 66 1.31 6.84 -8.35
C GLN A 66 2.13 7.63 -7.33
N LEU A 67 3.39 7.25 -7.14
CA LEU A 67 4.29 7.94 -6.22
C LEU A 67 4.53 9.40 -6.63
N SER A 68 4.52 9.70 -7.94
CA SER A 68 4.66 11.08 -8.44
C SER A 68 3.46 11.99 -8.15
N ILE A 69 2.33 11.44 -7.69
CA ILE A 69 1.16 12.22 -7.25
C ILE A 69 1.35 12.71 -5.81
N LEU A 70 2.09 11.95 -5.00
CA LEU A 70 2.38 12.29 -3.62
C LEU A 70 3.42 13.42 -3.55
N PRO A 71 3.43 14.25 -2.49
CA PRO A 71 4.36 15.36 -2.39
C PRO A 71 5.81 14.86 -2.23
N ASP A 72 6.70 15.33 -3.10
CA ASP A 72 8.15 15.08 -2.97
C ASP A 72 8.78 15.86 -1.80
N VAL A 73 8.21 17.02 -1.48
CA VAL A 73 8.73 17.97 -0.48
C VAL A 73 7.56 18.48 0.36
N LEU A 74 7.71 18.39 1.68
CA LEU A 74 6.75 18.95 2.63
C LEU A 74 7.03 20.46 2.82
N PRO A 75 6.01 21.27 3.13
CA PRO A 75 6.16 22.70 3.40
C PRO A 75 7.18 22.97 4.51
N VAL A 76 7.95 24.05 4.35
CA VAL A 76 8.92 24.50 5.35
C VAL A 76 8.35 25.71 6.07
N VAL A 77 7.85 25.47 7.28
CA VAL A 77 7.28 26.51 8.15
C VAL A 77 8.14 26.63 9.40
N GLU A 78 8.45 27.85 9.84
CA GLU A 78 9.40 28.08 10.95
C GLU A 78 8.89 27.47 12.26
N GLU A 79 7.59 27.58 12.53
CA GLU A 79 6.94 27.17 13.77
C GLU A 79 6.51 25.70 13.81
N TYR A 80 6.68 24.96 12.70
CA TYR A 80 6.22 23.57 12.61
C TYR A 80 7.26 22.66 11.95
N ASP A 81 7.24 21.37 12.30
CA ASP A 81 7.89 20.31 11.54
C ASP A 81 6.84 19.38 10.96
N PHE A 82 7.03 19.02 9.69
CA PHE A 82 6.20 18.05 8.99
C PHE A 82 7.03 16.82 8.66
N GLY A 83 6.42 15.65 8.77
CA GLY A 83 7.04 14.38 8.44
C GLY A 83 6.02 13.45 7.79
N ALA A 84 6.47 12.68 6.81
CA ALA A 84 5.61 11.68 6.19
C ALA A 84 6.38 10.44 5.74
N ARG A 85 5.69 9.30 5.73
CA ARG A 85 6.18 8.03 5.18
C ARG A 85 5.01 7.26 4.60
N ILE A 86 5.25 6.59 3.48
CA ILE A 86 4.36 5.61 2.89
C ILE A 86 5.16 4.35 2.56
N LEU A 87 4.63 3.19 2.94
CA LEU A 87 5.17 1.88 2.62
C LEU A 87 4.06 1.04 2.00
N PRO A 88 4.04 0.90 0.67
CA PRO A 88 3.04 0.07 -0.02
C PRO A 88 3.21 -1.43 0.26
N ALA A 89 2.10 -2.16 0.43
CA ALA A 89 2.07 -3.61 0.57
C ALA A 89 2.14 -4.36 -0.78
N ARG A 90 1.78 -3.67 -1.87
CA ARG A 90 1.87 -4.16 -3.26
C ARG A 90 2.61 -3.14 -4.10
N GLN A 91 2.85 -3.45 -5.38
CA GLN A 91 3.46 -2.49 -6.30
C GLN A 91 2.65 -1.19 -6.36
N VAL A 92 1.32 -1.26 -6.30
CA VAL A 92 0.43 -0.10 -6.38
C VAL A 92 -0.55 -0.14 -5.21
N GLY A 93 -0.59 0.94 -4.44
CA GLY A 93 -1.35 1.06 -3.19
C GLY A 93 -2.71 1.74 -3.34
N GLY A 94 -3.52 1.73 -2.29
CA GLY A 94 -4.72 2.56 -2.13
C GLY A 94 -4.45 3.85 -1.34
N ASP A 95 -3.41 3.80 -0.49
CA ASP A 95 -3.03 4.87 0.41
C ASP A 95 -2.45 6.11 -0.30
N PHE A 96 -2.70 7.28 0.31
CA PHE A 96 -2.12 8.55 -0.10
C PHE A 96 -2.09 9.55 1.05
N TYR A 97 -1.23 10.56 0.89
CA TYR A 97 -1.17 11.70 1.77
C TYR A 97 -0.76 12.95 0.99
N ASP A 98 -1.02 14.12 1.58
CA ASP A 98 -0.46 15.37 1.12
C ASP A 98 -0.31 16.37 2.28
N VAL A 99 0.68 17.24 2.20
CA VAL A 99 0.84 18.40 3.06
C VAL A 99 1.20 19.58 2.17
N PHE A 100 0.36 20.60 2.14
CA PHE A 100 0.48 21.68 1.16
C PHE A 100 0.10 23.03 1.76
N GLU A 101 0.74 24.09 1.27
CA GLU A 101 0.42 25.45 1.70
C GLU A 101 -0.92 25.90 1.13
N LEU A 102 -1.71 26.56 1.99
CA LEU A 102 -2.96 27.22 1.65
C LEU A 102 -2.81 28.73 1.82
N ARG A 103 -3.73 29.51 1.25
CA ARG A 103 -3.79 30.95 1.52
C ARG A 103 -3.96 31.27 3.00
N ASP A 104 -3.56 32.49 3.37
CA ASP A 104 -3.74 33.09 4.68
C ASP A 104 -2.94 32.44 5.83
N HIS A 105 -1.75 31.90 5.55
CA HIS A 105 -0.90 31.20 6.53
C HIS A 105 -1.57 29.96 7.10
N ARG A 106 -2.12 29.14 6.20
CA ARG A 106 -2.73 27.86 6.54
C ARG A 106 -1.98 26.74 5.82
N VAL A 107 -2.03 25.55 6.38
CA VAL A 107 -1.47 24.34 5.76
C VAL A 107 -2.55 23.27 5.71
N GLY A 108 -2.79 22.73 4.52
CA GLY A 108 -3.64 21.57 4.33
C GLY A 108 -2.85 20.30 4.68
N VAL A 109 -3.48 19.40 5.42
CA VAL A 109 -2.95 18.07 5.76
C VAL A 109 -3.99 17.04 5.36
N LEU A 110 -3.59 16.09 4.54
CA LEU A 110 -4.44 15.10 3.93
C LEU A 110 -3.85 13.71 4.14
N ILE A 111 -4.69 12.75 4.50
CA ILE A 111 -4.40 11.33 4.44
C ILE A 111 -5.65 10.59 3.99
N GLY A 112 -5.49 9.52 3.22
CA GLY A 112 -6.59 8.65 2.87
C GLY A 112 -6.16 7.26 2.47
N ASP A 113 -7.13 6.36 2.52
CA ASP A 113 -6.99 4.95 2.18
C ASP A 113 -8.22 4.52 1.36
N VAL A 114 -7.95 3.97 0.17
CA VAL A 114 -8.96 3.49 -0.76
C VAL A 114 -9.19 2.00 -0.51
N ALA A 115 -10.46 1.62 -0.38
CA ALA A 115 -10.82 0.22 -0.27
C ALA A 115 -10.33 -0.61 -1.47
N ASP A 116 -9.90 -1.84 -1.18
CA ASP A 116 -9.21 -2.76 -2.09
C ASP A 116 -7.76 -2.33 -2.42
N LYS A 117 -7.06 -3.12 -3.24
CA LYS A 117 -5.65 -2.88 -3.58
C LYS A 117 -5.38 -3.08 -5.07
N GLY A 118 -4.31 -2.45 -5.54
CA GLY A 118 -3.83 -2.54 -6.91
C GLY A 118 -4.37 -1.42 -7.80
N VAL A 119 -4.34 -1.65 -9.11
CA VAL A 119 -4.54 -0.59 -10.12
C VAL A 119 -5.88 0.16 -9.98
N PRO A 120 -7.05 -0.50 -9.76
CA PRO A 120 -8.30 0.24 -9.61
C PRO A 120 -8.33 1.17 -8.39
N SER A 121 -7.73 0.76 -7.27
CA SER A 121 -7.66 1.57 -6.05
C SER A 121 -6.73 2.76 -6.25
N ALA A 122 -5.62 2.57 -6.94
CA ALA A 122 -4.67 3.64 -7.26
C ALA A 122 -5.27 4.72 -8.17
N LEU A 123 -6.07 4.33 -9.17
CA LEU A 123 -6.77 5.29 -10.02
C LEU A 123 -7.85 6.07 -9.25
N PHE A 124 -8.52 5.40 -8.31
CA PHE A 124 -9.50 6.05 -7.45
C PHE A 124 -8.84 7.01 -6.46
N MET A 125 -7.70 6.60 -5.88
CA MET A 125 -6.83 7.42 -5.05
C MET A 125 -6.46 8.71 -5.79
N ALA A 126 -5.88 8.58 -6.99
CA ALA A 126 -5.43 9.73 -7.79
C ALA A 126 -6.57 10.72 -8.06
N ARG A 127 -7.78 10.22 -8.31
CA ARG A 127 -8.97 11.05 -8.49
C ARG A 127 -9.39 11.75 -7.20
N ALA A 128 -9.45 11.03 -6.08
CA ALA A 128 -9.84 11.59 -4.80
C ALA A 128 -8.86 12.68 -4.36
N HIS A 129 -7.56 12.43 -4.45
CA HIS A 129 -6.50 13.40 -4.21
C HIS A 129 -6.67 14.65 -5.09
N ALA A 130 -6.76 14.50 -6.41
CA ALA A 130 -6.89 15.63 -7.33
C ALA A 130 -8.13 16.50 -7.06
N LEU A 131 -9.27 15.88 -6.69
CA LEU A 131 -10.48 16.62 -6.33
C LEU A 131 -10.33 17.38 -5.01
N ILE A 132 -9.70 16.79 -4.00
CA ILE A 132 -9.45 17.48 -2.72
C ILE A 132 -8.52 18.68 -2.96
N MET A 133 -7.45 18.49 -3.72
CA MET A 133 -6.51 19.55 -4.05
C MET A 133 -7.17 20.70 -4.84
N ALA A 134 -8.10 20.39 -5.73
CA ALA A 134 -8.82 21.40 -6.51
C ALA A 134 -9.74 22.28 -5.65
N GLU A 135 -10.34 21.71 -4.60
CA GLU A 135 -11.32 22.41 -3.75
C GLU A 135 -10.69 23.06 -2.51
N ALA A 136 -9.49 22.64 -2.09
CA ALA A 136 -8.87 23.03 -0.82
C ALA A 136 -8.56 24.54 -0.68
N ASP A 137 -8.17 25.25 -1.74
CA ASP A 137 -7.68 26.65 -1.67
C ASP A 137 -8.79 27.71 -1.86
N ILE A 138 -10.06 27.33 -1.74
CA ILE A 138 -11.22 28.21 -2.00
C ILE A 138 -11.74 28.87 -0.70
N GLY A 139 -11.02 28.74 0.42
CA GLY A 139 -11.40 29.32 1.71
C GLY A 139 -12.56 28.59 2.41
N MET A 140 -12.85 27.36 1.99
CA MET A 140 -13.83 26.47 2.59
C MET A 140 -13.28 25.79 3.85
N THR A 141 -14.18 25.36 4.73
CA THR A 141 -13.85 24.47 5.85
C THR A 141 -13.52 23.06 5.36
N PRO A 142 -12.81 22.23 6.15
CA PRO A 142 -12.50 20.86 5.75
C PRO A 142 -13.75 20.04 5.41
N ALA A 143 -14.85 20.23 6.14
CA ALA A 143 -16.10 19.50 5.91
C ALA A 143 -16.80 19.92 4.63
N GLU A 144 -16.80 21.20 4.29
CA GLU A 144 -17.34 21.71 3.02
C GLU A 144 -16.57 21.14 1.84
N VAL A 145 -15.23 21.15 1.90
CA VAL A 145 -14.36 20.52 0.88
C VAL A 145 -14.72 19.04 0.72
N MET A 146 -14.73 18.28 1.81
CA MET A 146 -15.01 16.84 1.77
C MET A 146 -16.43 16.53 1.28
N THR A 147 -17.43 17.36 1.62
CA THR A 147 -18.80 17.21 1.14
C THR A 147 -18.89 17.43 -0.36
N LEU A 148 -18.23 18.48 -0.87
CA LEU A 148 -18.19 18.78 -2.31
C LEU A 148 -17.46 17.69 -3.10
N VAL A 149 -16.32 17.22 -2.59
CA VAL A 149 -15.57 16.09 -3.14
C VAL A 149 -16.45 14.83 -3.20
N ASN A 150 -17.21 14.53 -2.14
CA ASN A 150 -18.16 13.41 -2.14
C ASN A 150 -19.23 13.55 -3.23
N THR A 151 -19.80 14.75 -3.38
CA THR A 151 -20.77 15.03 -4.45
C THR A 151 -20.16 14.84 -5.85
N HIS A 152 -18.91 15.23 -6.06
CA HIS A 152 -18.21 15.00 -7.34
C HIS A 152 -17.96 13.52 -7.60
N ILE A 153 -17.45 12.80 -6.61
CA ILE A 153 -17.15 11.37 -6.71
C ILE A 153 -18.43 10.57 -6.98
N THR A 154 -19.46 10.73 -6.16
CA THR A 154 -20.73 10.00 -6.28
C THR A 154 -21.43 10.25 -7.62
N ARG A 155 -21.33 11.45 -8.20
CA ARG A 155 -21.89 11.78 -9.52
C ARG A 155 -21.17 11.07 -10.67
N LEU A 156 -19.85 10.90 -10.56
CA LEU A 156 -19.02 10.28 -11.60
C LEU A 156 -19.03 8.74 -11.52
N GLN A 157 -19.53 8.18 -10.42
CA GLN A 157 -19.25 6.81 -10.06
C GLN A 157 -20.38 5.83 -10.41
N LYS A 158 -19.99 4.70 -10.99
CA LYS A 158 -20.84 3.52 -11.23
C LYS A 158 -20.35 2.27 -10.47
N SER A 159 -19.23 2.39 -9.75
CA SER A 159 -18.58 1.31 -9.00
C SER A 159 -18.83 1.46 -7.49
N THR A 160 -18.58 0.39 -6.74
CA THR A 160 -18.75 0.35 -5.27
C THR A 160 -17.49 0.76 -4.50
N GLN A 161 -16.51 1.39 -5.15
CA GLN A 161 -15.27 1.83 -4.52
C GLN A 161 -15.53 2.98 -3.54
N PHE A 162 -14.72 3.07 -2.49
CA PHE A 162 -14.82 4.16 -1.53
C PHE A 162 -13.45 4.45 -0.93
N VAL A 163 -13.32 5.63 -0.34
CA VAL A 163 -12.08 6.07 0.29
C VAL A 163 -12.37 6.62 1.66
N THR A 164 -11.61 6.15 2.65
CA THR A 164 -11.57 6.78 3.96
C THR A 164 -10.58 7.94 3.90
N VAL A 165 -10.96 9.12 4.38
CA VAL A 165 -10.10 10.31 4.30
C VAL A 165 -10.17 11.09 5.61
N LEU A 166 -9.04 11.64 6.02
CA LEU A 166 -8.99 12.77 6.93
C LEU A 166 -8.34 13.94 6.21
N TYR A 167 -9.10 15.02 6.08
CA TYR A 167 -8.59 16.30 5.60
C TYR A 167 -8.68 17.32 6.71
N GLY A 168 -7.60 18.04 6.95
CA GLY A 168 -7.56 19.10 7.93
C GLY A 168 -6.76 20.30 7.47
N ILE A 169 -7.02 21.42 8.13
CA ILE A 169 -6.39 22.70 7.89
C ILE A 169 -5.78 23.16 9.21
N LEU A 170 -4.47 23.34 9.19
CA LEU A 170 -3.71 23.97 10.27
C LEU A 170 -3.65 25.47 10.04
N ASP A 171 -4.18 26.26 10.95
CA ASP A 171 -3.93 27.70 11.00
C ASP A 171 -2.65 27.96 11.78
N LEU A 172 -1.63 28.48 11.10
CA LEU A 172 -0.31 28.70 11.68
C LEU A 172 -0.29 29.80 12.74
N LYS A 173 -1.26 30.73 12.72
CA LYS A 173 -1.35 31.84 13.67
C LYS A 173 -2.06 31.42 14.94
N THR A 174 -3.18 30.71 14.82
CA THR A 174 -3.98 30.28 15.99
C THR A 174 -3.48 28.97 16.59
N ARG A 175 -2.70 28.21 15.81
CA ARG A 175 -2.25 26.83 16.08
C ARG A 175 -3.38 25.83 16.15
N GLU A 176 -4.54 26.17 15.59
CA GLU A 176 -5.69 25.28 15.53
C GLU A 176 -5.64 24.42 14.28
N PHE A 177 -5.73 23.10 14.47
CA PHE A 177 -5.94 22.13 13.42
C PHE A 177 -7.40 21.71 13.40
N SER A 178 -8.16 22.21 12.44
CA SER A 178 -9.55 21.81 12.19
C SER A 178 -9.58 20.73 11.12
N TYR A 179 -10.35 19.66 11.32
CA TYR A 179 -10.39 18.55 10.38
C TYR A 179 -11.78 17.92 10.25
N ALA A 180 -12.00 17.31 9.09
CA ALA A 180 -13.14 16.48 8.80
C ALA A 180 -12.67 15.06 8.48
N ARG A 181 -13.22 14.09 9.20
CA ARG A 181 -12.90 12.67 9.06
C ARG A 181 -14.06 11.94 8.39
N ALA A 182 -13.79 11.42 7.20
CA ALA A 182 -14.69 10.59 6.40
C ALA A 182 -14.34 9.11 6.60
N GLY A 183 -14.68 8.57 7.77
CA GLY A 183 -14.47 7.15 8.09
C GLY A 183 -13.03 6.73 8.42
N HIS A 184 -12.03 7.59 8.19
CA HIS A 184 -10.60 7.30 8.37
C HIS A 184 -10.20 7.08 9.83
N GLU A 185 -8.99 6.59 10.09
CA GLU A 185 -8.48 6.41 11.44
C GLU A 185 -8.40 7.75 12.22
N PRO A 186 -8.88 7.80 13.48
CA PRO A 186 -8.75 8.98 14.33
C PRO A 186 -7.27 9.29 14.63
N PRO A 187 -6.82 10.55 14.53
CA PRO A 187 -5.45 10.92 14.81
C PRO A 187 -5.02 10.59 16.25
N LEU A 188 -3.71 10.41 16.42
CA LEU A 188 -3.06 10.40 17.73
C LEU A 188 -2.45 11.76 17.99
N ILE A 189 -2.54 12.26 19.22
CA ILE A 189 -1.78 13.41 19.68
C ILE A 189 -0.79 12.95 20.75
N VAL A 190 0.47 13.34 20.55
CA VAL A 190 1.56 13.18 21.48
C VAL A 190 1.80 14.54 22.10
N HIS A 191 1.55 14.67 23.39
CA HIS A 191 1.76 15.91 24.13
C HIS A 191 3.25 16.12 24.42
N ALA A 192 3.64 17.37 24.69
CA ALA A 192 5.02 17.72 25.05
C ALA A 192 5.56 16.96 26.29
N ASP A 193 4.69 16.46 27.17
CA ASP A 193 5.05 15.64 28.34
C ASP A 193 5.26 14.15 28.01
N GLY A 194 5.04 13.76 26.75
CA GLY A 194 5.16 12.39 26.26
C GLY A 194 3.89 11.54 26.43
N SER A 195 2.80 12.09 26.97
CA SER A 195 1.52 11.40 26.99
C SER A 195 0.94 11.31 25.58
N VAL A 196 0.30 10.17 25.27
CA VAL A 196 -0.26 9.89 23.94
C VAL A 196 -1.73 9.56 24.09
N GLU A 197 -2.58 10.31 23.40
CA GLU A 197 -4.03 10.06 23.36
C GLU A 197 -4.52 9.90 21.92
N ARG A 198 -5.54 9.06 21.75
CA ARG A 198 -6.28 8.98 20.48
C ARG A 198 -7.39 10.01 20.54
N MET A 199 -7.50 10.83 19.50
CA MET A 199 -8.51 11.87 19.44
C MET A 199 -9.91 11.26 19.63
N PRO A 200 -10.77 11.85 20.48
CA PRO A 200 -12.16 11.44 20.58
C PRO A 200 -12.80 11.49 19.20
N HIS A 201 -13.67 10.54 18.84
CA HIS A 201 -14.25 10.47 17.50
C HIS A 201 -15.70 9.99 17.54
N SER A 202 -16.47 10.36 16.52
CA SER A 202 -17.85 9.91 16.30
C SER A 202 -17.92 9.12 15.00
N PRO A 203 -18.88 8.20 14.80
CA PRO A 203 -18.99 7.47 13.54
C PRO A 203 -19.12 8.43 12.33
N GLY A 204 -18.33 8.18 11.29
CA GLY A 204 -18.35 8.91 10.01
C GLY A 204 -18.39 7.93 8.83
N MET A 205 -18.81 8.42 7.66
CA MET A 205 -18.94 7.64 6.43
C MET A 205 -17.73 7.86 5.51
N ALA A 206 -17.32 6.81 4.81
CA ALA A 206 -16.33 6.94 3.74
C ALA A 206 -16.90 7.70 2.53
N ILE A 207 -16.01 8.35 1.78
CA ILE A 207 -16.35 9.11 0.59
C ILE A 207 -16.68 8.16 -0.58
N GLY A 208 -17.71 8.50 -1.34
CA GLY A 208 -18.12 7.80 -2.57
C GLY A 208 -19.26 6.79 -2.41
N LEU A 209 -19.70 6.51 -1.17
CA LEU A 209 -20.76 5.53 -0.91
C LEU A 209 -22.18 6.12 -0.91
N TRP A 210 -22.37 7.26 -0.26
CA TRP A 210 -23.69 7.86 -0.05
C TRP A 210 -23.67 9.37 -0.16
N GLU A 211 -24.83 9.94 -0.50
CA GLU A 211 -25.09 11.38 -0.51
C GLU A 211 -26.43 11.62 0.23
N PRO A 212 -26.48 12.44 1.29
CA PRO A 212 -25.37 13.21 1.87
C PRO A 212 -24.36 12.34 2.65
N VAL A 213 -23.09 12.76 2.67
CA VAL A 213 -22.04 12.13 3.49
C VAL A 213 -22.10 12.64 4.92
N LYS A 214 -21.96 11.74 5.89
CA LYS A 214 -21.81 12.11 7.31
C LYS A 214 -20.34 12.15 7.70
N LEU A 215 -19.85 13.34 8.05
CA LEU A 215 -18.47 13.58 8.46
C LEU A 215 -18.36 13.72 9.99
N ASP A 216 -17.20 13.37 10.55
CA ASP A 216 -16.83 13.62 11.94
C ASP A 216 -15.88 14.82 11.98
N GLU A 217 -16.39 15.97 12.41
CA GLU A 217 -15.71 17.25 12.40
C GLU A 217 -15.20 17.62 13.79
N LYS A 218 -13.92 17.98 13.90
CA LYS A 218 -13.29 18.35 15.16
C LYS A 218 -12.20 19.38 14.94
N SER A 219 -11.78 20.00 16.03
CA SER A 219 -10.54 20.77 16.06
C SER A 219 -9.71 20.43 17.29
N VAL A 220 -8.41 20.64 17.15
CA VAL A 220 -7.44 20.50 18.24
C VAL A 220 -6.42 21.63 18.14
N LYS A 221 -6.02 22.17 19.28
CA LYS A 221 -4.97 23.19 19.34
C LYS A 221 -3.64 22.52 19.64
N LEU A 222 -2.66 22.71 18.77
CA LEU A 222 -1.31 22.18 18.94
C LEU A 222 -0.47 23.17 19.74
N THR A 223 -0.16 22.83 20.98
CA THR A 223 0.73 23.64 21.82
C THR A 223 2.20 23.33 21.49
N PRO A 224 3.15 24.24 21.77
CA PRO A 224 4.56 23.98 21.50
C PRO A 224 5.02 22.65 22.09
N GLY A 225 5.64 21.80 21.26
CA GLY A 225 6.09 20.46 21.62
C GLY A 225 5.10 19.34 21.29
N ASP A 226 3.82 19.65 21.07
CA ASP A 226 2.82 18.66 20.69
C ASP A 226 3.03 18.17 19.25
N MET A 227 2.70 16.91 19.01
CA MET A 227 2.73 16.27 17.70
C MET A 227 1.40 15.59 17.41
N LEU A 228 0.79 15.92 16.28
CA LEU A 228 -0.34 15.20 15.72
C LEU A 228 0.17 14.17 14.73
N LEU A 229 -0.23 12.91 14.89
CA LEU A 229 0.08 11.81 13.98
C LEU A 229 -1.21 11.28 13.35
N LEU A 230 -1.27 11.34 12.03
CA LEU A 230 -2.27 10.73 11.18
C LEU A 230 -1.67 9.44 10.60
N TYR A 231 -2.49 8.40 10.49
CA TYR A 231 -2.03 7.08 10.09
C TYR A 231 -3.13 6.28 9.40
N THR A 232 -2.75 5.30 8.57
CA THR A 232 -3.66 4.28 8.01
C THR A 232 -3.68 3.02 8.85
N ASP A 233 -4.74 2.23 8.76
CA ASP A 233 -4.96 1.03 9.58
C ASP A 233 -3.91 -0.06 9.37
N GLY A 234 -3.19 -0.07 8.24
CA GLY A 234 -2.01 -0.91 8.04
C GLY A 234 -0.94 -0.74 9.12
N MET A 235 -0.87 0.45 9.75
CA MET A 235 -0.01 0.68 10.92
C MET A 235 -0.42 -0.19 12.13
N THR A 236 -1.71 -0.31 12.41
CA THR A 236 -2.24 -1.11 13.53
C THR A 236 -2.32 -2.60 13.21
N ASP A 237 -2.58 -2.92 11.93
CA ASP A 237 -2.84 -4.27 11.45
C ASP A 237 -1.58 -5.05 11.06
N CYS A 238 -0.44 -4.38 11.02
CA CYS A 238 0.88 -4.98 10.87
C CYS A 238 1.08 -6.20 11.81
N ARG A 239 1.36 -7.38 11.26
CA ARG A 239 1.43 -8.65 12.01
C ARG A 239 2.86 -9.17 12.19
N ASP A 240 3.10 -9.82 13.33
CA ASP A 240 4.32 -10.60 13.56
C ASP A 240 4.25 -11.99 12.87
N PRO A 241 5.33 -12.81 12.91
CA PRO A 241 5.32 -14.16 12.33
C PRO A 241 4.30 -15.11 12.96
N LYS A 242 3.72 -14.78 14.11
CA LYS A 242 2.64 -15.55 14.76
C LYS A 242 1.25 -15.08 14.35
N GLY A 243 1.17 -14.00 13.57
CA GLY A 243 -0.08 -13.39 13.12
C GLY A 243 -0.69 -12.41 14.12
N GLU A 244 0.01 -12.03 15.18
CA GLU A 244 -0.46 -11.03 16.16
C GLU A 244 -0.27 -9.61 15.60
N ALA A 245 -1.36 -8.87 15.49
CA ALA A 245 -1.32 -7.46 15.08
C ALA A 245 -0.54 -6.60 16.09
N PHE A 246 0.17 -5.59 15.61
CA PHE A 246 0.97 -4.69 16.43
C PHE A 246 0.09 -3.91 17.41
N GLY A 247 -1.03 -3.38 16.90
CA GLY A 247 -2.09 -2.81 17.70
C GLY A 247 -1.79 -1.44 18.29
N LEU A 248 -2.87 -0.71 18.58
CA LEU A 248 -2.82 0.70 18.97
C LEU A 248 -2.03 0.96 20.26
N GLU A 249 -2.10 0.08 21.26
CA GLU A 249 -1.45 0.32 22.56
C GLU A 249 0.08 0.22 22.47
N ARG A 250 0.61 -0.66 21.61
CA ARG A 250 2.06 -0.72 21.35
C ARG A 250 2.54 0.52 20.60
N ILE A 251 1.73 1.03 19.67
CA ILE A 251 1.99 2.28 18.94
C ILE A 251 2.08 3.45 19.92
N LYS A 252 1.09 3.62 20.80
CA LYS A 252 1.12 4.69 21.82
C LYS A 252 2.35 4.60 22.71
N THR A 253 2.72 3.39 23.13
CA THR A 253 3.92 3.17 23.95
C THR A 253 5.18 3.63 23.22
N LYS A 254 5.32 3.28 21.93
CA LYS A 254 6.46 3.68 21.11
C LYS A 254 6.48 5.18 20.82
N LEU A 255 5.33 5.77 20.55
CA LEU A 255 5.23 7.22 20.34
C LEU A 255 5.63 8.02 21.58
N ALA A 256 5.33 7.53 22.80
CA ALA A 256 5.80 8.15 24.03
C ALA A 256 7.34 8.16 24.11
N GLU A 257 8.00 7.08 23.70
CA GLU A 257 9.47 7.00 23.61
C GLU A 257 10.04 7.98 22.56
N TYR A 258 9.28 8.30 21.52
CA TYR A 258 9.66 9.17 20.40
C TYR A 258 9.21 10.63 20.56
N SER A 259 8.58 11.00 21.67
CA SER A 259 8.00 12.34 21.93
C SER A 259 8.96 13.52 21.71
N LYS A 260 10.28 13.30 21.79
CA LYS A 260 11.29 14.33 21.59
C LYS A 260 11.81 14.45 20.16
N LEU A 261 11.59 13.44 19.32
CA LEU A 261 12.01 13.42 17.92
C LEU A 261 11.23 14.46 17.10
N ASP A 262 11.83 14.91 16.00
CA ASP A 262 11.08 15.72 15.02
C ASP A 262 10.02 14.86 14.29
N ALA A 263 9.10 15.52 13.58
CA ALA A 263 7.99 14.84 12.91
C ALA A 263 8.48 13.76 11.92
N GLN A 264 9.54 14.03 11.17
CA GLN A 264 10.04 13.12 10.15
C GLN A 264 10.81 11.93 10.74
N GLN A 265 11.57 12.18 11.81
CA GLN A 265 12.25 11.17 12.61
C GLN A 265 11.23 10.24 13.27
N THR A 266 10.12 10.77 13.82
CA THR A 266 9.04 9.94 14.39
C THR A 266 8.43 9.01 13.36
N CYS A 267 8.06 9.51 12.16
CA CYS A 267 7.53 8.65 11.11
C CYS A 267 8.53 7.56 10.69
N THR A 268 9.83 7.90 10.63
CA THR A 268 10.88 6.94 10.25
C THR A 268 11.08 5.87 11.33
N ALA A 269 11.21 6.27 12.59
CA ALA A 269 11.40 5.36 13.73
C ALA A 269 10.20 4.43 13.94
N LEU A 270 8.98 4.93 13.73
CA LEU A 270 7.77 4.12 13.82
C LEU A 270 7.72 3.08 12.69
N LEU A 271 8.05 3.48 11.46
CA LEU A 271 8.10 2.55 10.34
C LEU A 271 9.15 1.45 10.54
N GLU A 272 10.35 1.82 10.99
CA GLU A 272 11.41 0.85 11.32
C GLU A 272 10.98 -0.11 12.43
N THR A 273 10.24 0.38 13.43
CA THR A 273 9.68 -0.45 14.50
C THR A 273 8.66 -1.47 13.97
N LEU A 274 7.80 -1.06 13.03
CA LEU A 274 6.82 -1.96 12.40
C LEU A 274 7.52 -3.02 11.55
N GLN A 275 8.51 -2.62 10.75
CA GLN A 275 9.30 -3.56 9.94
C GLN A 275 10.07 -4.58 10.81
N ALA A 276 10.66 -4.11 11.92
CA ALA A 276 11.31 -5.00 12.88
C ALA A 276 10.30 -5.96 13.55
N TYR A 277 9.07 -5.51 13.79
CA TYR A 277 8.01 -6.34 14.35
C TYR A 277 7.51 -7.41 13.37
N GLN A 278 7.44 -7.11 12.08
CA GLN A 278 7.06 -8.07 11.04
C GLN A 278 8.08 -9.21 10.91
N ASP A 279 9.36 -8.96 11.18
CA ASP A 279 10.46 -9.94 11.11
C ASP A 279 10.45 -10.74 9.80
N GLY A 280 10.29 -10.04 8.67
CA GLY A 280 10.23 -10.63 7.34
C GLY A 280 8.87 -11.24 6.95
N SER A 281 7.85 -11.12 7.79
CA SER A 281 6.47 -11.44 7.41
C SER A 281 5.98 -10.53 6.28
N LYS A 282 5.04 -11.04 5.49
CA LYS A 282 4.46 -10.27 4.39
C LYS A 282 3.59 -9.14 4.95
N GLN A 283 3.73 -7.95 4.37
CA GLN A 283 2.84 -6.84 4.65
C GLN A 283 1.49 -7.05 3.95
N ASP A 284 0.41 -7.00 4.74
CA ASP A 284 -0.94 -7.23 4.24
C ASP A 284 -1.61 -5.94 3.75
N ASP A 285 -1.30 -4.80 4.38
CA ASP A 285 -1.86 -3.48 4.07
C ASP A 285 -0.83 -2.36 3.92
N ASP A 286 -1.17 -1.34 3.14
CA ASP A 286 -0.32 -0.15 2.97
C ASP A 286 -0.17 0.57 4.33
N VAL A 287 1.01 1.11 4.60
CA VAL A 287 1.27 1.87 5.83
C VAL A 287 1.62 3.30 5.46
N THR A 288 0.77 4.24 5.87
CA THR A 288 0.96 5.67 5.63
C THR A 288 0.91 6.42 6.94
N LEU A 289 1.87 7.32 7.12
CA LEU A 289 2.05 8.14 8.32
C LEU A 289 2.26 9.59 7.90
N VAL A 290 1.57 10.51 8.57
CA VAL A 290 1.78 11.96 8.45
C VAL A 290 1.84 12.56 9.85
N ALA A 291 2.95 13.22 10.17
CA ALA A 291 3.16 13.87 11.45
C ALA A 291 3.27 15.39 11.29
N VAL A 292 2.64 16.12 12.20
CA VAL A 292 2.70 17.58 12.32
C VAL A 292 3.12 17.90 13.74
N ARG A 293 4.27 18.54 13.93
CA ARG A 293 4.78 18.94 15.24
C ARG A 293 4.83 20.45 15.37
N ALA A 294 4.29 20.99 16.45
CA ALA A 294 4.46 22.40 16.80
C ALA A 294 5.79 22.60 17.54
N LYS A 295 6.57 23.60 17.13
CA LYS A 295 7.80 24.03 17.81
C LYS A 295 7.51 24.99 18.97
#